data_AF-A0A968VN90-F1
#
_entry.id   AF-A0A968VN90-F1
#
_cell.length_a   1.000
_cell.length_b   1.000
_cell.length_c   1.000
_cell.angle_alpha   90.00
_cell.angle_beta   90.00
_cell.angle_gamma   90.00
#
_symmetry.space_group_name_H-M   'P 1'
#
loop_
_entity.id
_entity.type
_entity.pdbx_description
1 polymer ?
#
loop_
_entity_poly.entity_id
_entity_poly.type
_entity_poly.pdbx_seq_one_letter_code
_entity_poly.pdbx_strand_id
1 'polypeptide(L)'
;MRRCGSIERGFVKCILCELSWGGQTTAITPEGIHSDGYPFAGLHLLDRRHIMGGETTIYQPEATPLAKITFEQPLDSLWLEDRHLQHSVTEIACSLEQADEKGIEAGYRDLLAISFSLPDSIYSKKI
;
A
#
# COMPACT_ATOMS: atom_id res chain seq x y z
N MET A 1 5.60 29.79 -21.60
CA MET A 1 6.42 28.60 -21.34
C MET A 1 6.12 28.13 -19.91
N ARG A 2 5.36 27.06 -19.72
CA ARG A 2 5.05 26.56 -18.35
C ARG A 2 6.33 25.89 -17.83
N ARG A 3 6.90 26.41 -16.74
CA ARG A 3 7.97 25.70 -16.03
C ARG A 3 7.38 24.37 -15.56
N CYS A 4 8.01 23.25 -15.92
CA CYS A 4 7.81 21.99 -15.23
C CYS A 4 8.27 22.25 -13.79
N GLY A 5 7.33 22.39 -12.85
CA GLY A 5 7.66 22.63 -11.46
C GLY A 5 8.48 21.45 -10.92
N SER A 6 9.60 21.73 -10.28
CA SER A 6 10.37 20.71 -9.55
C SER A 6 9.50 20.18 -8.41
N ILE A 7 9.40 18.85 -8.28
CA ILE A 7 8.86 18.22 -7.08
C ILE A 7 9.93 18.37 -5.99
N GLU A 8 9.74 19.32 -5.08
CA GLU A 8 10.78 19.65 -4.09
C GLU A 8 10.76 18.75 -2.85
N ARG A 9 9.65 18.04 -2.59
CA ARG A 9 9.51 17.06 -1.49
C ARG A 9 8.64 15.87 -1.89
N GLY A 10 9.26 14.92 -2.58
CA GLY A 10 8.74 13.57 -2.76
C GLY A 10 9.22 12.66 -1.63
N PHE A 11 8.34 11.80 -1.13
CA PHE A 11 8.71 10.70 -0.25
C PHE A 11 8.47 9.40 -1.00
N VAL A 12 9.52 8.61 -1.13
CA VAL A 12 9.42 7.25 -1.66
C VAL A 12 9.61 6.31 -0.47
N LYS A 13 8.60 5.50 -0.19
CA LYS A 13 8.62 4.47 0.86
C LYS A 13 8.56 3.11 0.20
N CYS A 14 9.57 2.29 0.42
CA CYS A 14 9.41 0.86 0.17
C CYS A 14 8.79 0.24 1.42
N ILE A 15 7.66 -0.43 1.26
CA ILE A 15 6.97 -1.15 2.33
C ILE A 15 7.17 -2.63 2.06
N LEU A 16 8.07 -3.25 2.83
CA LEU A 16 8.36 -4.67 2.81
C LEU A 16 7.65 -5.32 4.00
N CYS A 17 6.81 -6.31 3.72
CA CYS A 17 6.19 -7.14 4.75
C CYS A 17 6.55 -8.60 4.49
N GLU A 18 7.40 -9.16 5.35
CA GLU A 18 7.81 -10.56 5.33
C GLU A 18 7.13 -11.34 6.45
N LEU A 19 6.81 -12.60 6.19
CA LEU A 19 6.23 -13.54 7.15
C LEU A 19 7.12 -14.78 7.28
N SER A 20 7.51 -15.07 8.52
CA SER A 20 8.06 -16.37 8.89
C SER A 20 6.96 -17.42 9.12
N TRP A 21 7.34 -18.70 9.02
CA TRP A 21 6.42 -19.82 9.20
C TRP A 21 5.75 -19.85 10.59
N GLY A 22 4.56 -20.46 10.68
CA GLY A 22 3.86 -20.71 11.95
C GLY A 22 2.43 -20.16 12.05
N GLY A 23 1.77 -19.87 10.92
CA GLY A 23 0.40 -19.33 10.92
C GLY A 23 0.29 -17.89 11.45
N GLN A 24 1.42 -17.18 11.50
CA GLN A 24 1.48 -15.80 11.94
C GLN A 24 0.85 -14.88 10.90
N THR A 25 0.05 -13.92 11.36
CA THR A 25 -0.44 -12.82 10.54
C THR A 25 0.39 -11.56 10.81
N THR A 26 0.55 -10.71 9.80
CA THR A 26 1.15 -9.38 9.96
C THR A 26 0.13 -8.31 9.61
N ALA A 27 -0.09 -7.40 10.56
CA ALA A 27 -0.86 -6.19 10.34
C ALA A 27 -0.05 -5.23 9.46
N ILE A 28 -0.60 -4.89 8.29
CA ILE A 28 0.02 -3.94 7.35
C ILE A 28 -0.33 -2.50 7.71
N THR A 29 -1.58 -2.27 8.11
CA THR A 29 -2.09 -0.97 8.57
C THR A 29 -2.56 -1.08 10.02
N PRO A 30 -1.64 -1.18 11.02
CA PRO A 30 -2.00 -1.37 12.42
C PRO A 30 -2.86 -0.22 12.99
N GLU A 31 -2.73 0.98 12.41
CA GLU A 31 -3.58 2.14 12.68
C GLU A 31 -5.02 2.01 12.16
N GLY A 32 -5.30 1.03 11.28
CA GLY A 32 -6.59 0.84 10.65
C GLY A 32 -6.82 1.72 9.43
N ILE A 33 -8.07 2.18 9.23
CA ILE A 33 -8.45 3.05 8.11
C ILE A 33 -7.83 4.43 8.31
N HIS A 34 -6.96 4.85 7.40
CA HIS A 34 -6.22 6.11 7.53
C HIS A 34 -5.98 6.82 6.20
N SER A 35 -5.40 8.01 6.31
CA SER A 35 -4.87 8.82 5.21
C SER A 35 -3.47 9.27 5.63
N ASP A 36 -2.51 9.26 4.71
CA ASP A 36 -1.13 9.69 4.99
C ASP A 36 -0.97 11.23 4.90
N GLY A 37 -2.02 11.94 4.49
CA GLY A 37 -2.10 13.40 4.40
C GLY A 37 -1.45 14.03 3.16
N TYR A 38 -0.93 13.21 2.23
CA TYR A 38 -0.36 13.70 0.98
C TYR A 38 -1.47 14.03 -0.03
N PRO A 39 -1.28 15.00 -0.95
CA PRO A 39 -2.22 15.24 -2.04
C PRO A 39 -2.54 13.98 -2.84
N PHE A 40 -1.49 13.24 -3.19
CA PHE A 40 -1.60 12.01 -3.94
C PHE A 40 -0.63 10.99 -3.37
N ALA A 41 -1.06 9.73 -3.37
CA ALA A 41 -0.21 8.58 -3.10
C ALA A 41 -0.39 7.54 -4.21
N GLY A 42 0.70 6.87 -4.55
CA GLY A 42 0.75 5.75 -5.47
C GLY A 42 1.25 4.53 -4.73
N LEU A 43 0.60 3.38 -4.93
CA LEU A 43 1.03 2.08 -4.44
C LEU A 43 1.28 1.19 -5.65
N HIS A 44 2.46 0.57 -5.71
CA HIS A 44 2.86 -0.32 -6.80
C HIS A 44 3.34 -1.64 -6.22
N LEU A 45 2.73 -2.76 -6.63
CA LEU A 45 3.23 -4.07 -6.25
C LEU A 45 4.58 -4.32 -6.92
N LEU A 46 5.59 -4.65 -6.12
CA LEU A 46 6.89 -5.09 -6.63
C LEU A 46 6.87 -6.60 -6.80
N ASP A 47 6.54 -7.32 -5.74
CA ASP A 47 6.39 -8.78 -5.75
C ASP A 47 5.48 -9.24 -4.60
N ARG A 48 4.90 -10.42 -4.74
CA ARG A 48 4.04 -11.07 -3.76
C ARG A 48 4.15 -12.57 -3.93
N ARG A 49 4.50 -13.28 -2.86
CA ARG A 49 4.59 -14.75 -2.89
C ARG A 49 4.11 -15.40 -1.62
N HIS A 50 3.52 -16.58 -1.77
CA HIS A 50 3.20 -17.50 -0.66
C HIS A 50 2.34 -16.86 0.45
N ILE A 51 1.47 -15.90 0.09
CA ILE A 51 0.59 -15.21 1.05
C ILE A 51 -0.85 -15.08 0.57
N MET A 52 -1.78 -15.13 1.52
CA MET A 52 -3.17 -14.72 1.38
C MET A 52 -3.39 -13.36 2.07
N GLY A 53 -4.54 -12.72 1.81
CA GLY A 53 -4.87 -11.41 2.38
C GLY A 53 -4.22 -10.25 1.63
N GLY A 54 -3.92 -9.14 2.30
CA GLY A 54 -3.37 -7.95 1.65
C GLY A 54 -4.32 -7.25 0.67
N GLU A 55 -5.63 -7.42 0.87
CA GLU A 55 -6.69 -6.70 0.14
C GLU A 55 -6.66 -5.24 0.59
N THR A 56 -6.44 -4.34 -0.37
CA THR A 56 -6.50 -2.90 -0.14
C THR A 56 -7.94 -2.44 -0.32
N THR A 57 -8.49 -1.76 0.69
CA THR A 57 -9.80 -1.11 0.58
C THR A 57 -9.61 0.41 0.56
N ILE A 58 -10.28 1.07 -0.37
CA ILE A 58 -10.36 2.53 -0.45
C ILE A 58 -11.72 2.98 0.05
N TYR A 59 -11.72 4.04 0.86
CA TYR A 59 -12.89 4.57 1.52
C TYR A 59 -13.07 6.05 1.17
N GLN A 60 -14.34 6.44 1.07
CA GLN A 60 -14.79 7.81 1.23
C GLN A 60 -14.61 8.28 2.68
N PRO A 61 -14.82 9.59 2.94
CA PRO A 61 -15.03 10.09 4.30
C PRO A 61 -16.06 9.25 5.07
N GLU A 62 -15.93 9.27 6.41
CA GLU A 62 -16.76 8.45 7.32
C GLU A 62 -16.63 6.93 7.12
N ALA A 63 -15.50 6.46 6.57
CA ALA A 63 -15.17 5.04 6.38
C ALA A 63 -16.17 4.28 5.47
N THR A 64 -16.76 4.95 4.49
CA THR A 64 -17.64 4.29 3.50
C THR A 64 -16.80 3.62 2.40
N PRO A 65 -16.86 2.30 2.18
CA PRO A 65 -16.02 1.61 1.20
C PRO A 65 -16.41 1.99 -0.24
N LEU A 66 -15.42 2.41 -1.02
CA LEU A 66 -15.55 2.73 -2.44
C LEU A 66 -15.12 1.59 -3.36
N ALA A 67 -13.98 0.98 -3.03
CA ALA A 67 -13.35 -0.03 -3.87
C ALA A 67 -12.50 -0.97 -3.02
N LYS A 68 -12.38 -2.21 -3.49
CA LYS A 68 -11.53 -3.24 -2.92
C LYS A 68 -10.68 -3.84 -4.03
N ILE A 69 -9.39 -4.01 -3.75
CA ILE A 69 -8.45 -4.55 -4.72
C ILE A 69 -7.37 -5.35 -4.02
N THR A 70 -7.07 -6.52 -4.55
CA THR A 70 -5.87 -7.28 -4.21
C THR A 70 -4.91 -7.14 -5.39
N PHE A 71 -3.70 -6.65 -5.13
CA PHE A 71 -2.65 -6.64 -6.16
C PHE A 71 -2.09 -8.06 -6.29
N GLU A 72 -2.07 -8.56 -7.52
CA GLU A 72 -1.69 -9.94 -7.83
C GLU A 72 -0.49 -10.04 -8.76
N GLN A 73 -0.30 -9.07 -9.65
CA GLN A 73 0.79 -9.05 -10.61
C GLN A 73 1.77 -7.91 -10.31
N PRO A 74 3.09 -8.12 -10.54
CA PRO A 74 4.05 -7.03 -10.46
C PRO A 74 3.60 -5.82 -11.30
N LEU A 75 3.76 -4.64 -10.72
CA LEU A 75 3.32 -3.34 -11.23
C LEU A 75 1.80 -3.11 -11.26
N ASP A 76 1.00 -3.99 -10.66
CA ASP A 76 -0.36 -3.63 -10.26
C ASP A 76 -0.29 -2.37 -9.39
N SER A 77 -1.02 -1.34 -9.81
CA SER A 77 -0.84 0.01 -9.33
C SER A 77 -2.15 0.65 -8.94
N LEU A 78 -2.13 1.37 -7.82
CA LEU A 78 -3.24 2.19 -7.37
C LEU A 78 -2.74 3.60 -7.11
N TRP A 79 -3.44 4.58 -7.69
CA TRP A 79 -3.26 6.00 -7.39
C TRP A 79 -4.48 6.50 -6.63
N LEU A 80 -4.25 7.23 -5.55
CA LEU A 80 -5.29 7.77 -4.69
C LEU A 80 -5.06 9.26 -4.42
N GLU A 81 -6.16 10.01 -4.36
CA GLU A 81 -6.17 11.36 -3.80
C GLU A 81 -6.21 11.25 -2.26
N ASP A 82 -5.04 11.00 -1.69
CA ASP A 82 -4.87 10.56 -0.30
C ASP A 82 -5.43 11.56 0.73
N ARG A 83 -5.61 12.85 0.41
CA ARG A 83 -6.26 13.80 1.33
C ARG A 83 -7.76 13.64 1.48
N HIS A 84 -8.41 13.10 0.45
CA HIS A 84 -9.86 13.06 0.35
C HIS A 84 -10.40 11.65 0.53
N LEU A 85 -9.52 10.66 0.45
CA LEU A 85 -9.83 9.25 0.60
C LEU A 85 -9.06 8.69 1.78
N GLN A 86 -9.58 7.59 2.32
CA GLN A 86 -8.86 6.79 3.30
C GLN A 86 -8.60 5.41 2.72
N HIS A 87 -7.64 4.71 3.27
CA HIS A 87 -7.30 3.36 2.85
C HIS A 87 -6.94 2.48 4.04
N SER A 88 -7.12 1.17 3.84
CA SER A 88 -6.66 0.13 4.76
C SER A 88 -6.23 -1.08 3.96
N VAL A 89 -5.43 -1.94 4.58
CA VAL A 89 -5.02 -3.21 3.98
C VAL A 89 -5.30 -4.32 4.97
N THR A 90 -5.96 -5.39 4.51
CA THR A 90 -6.16 -6.58 5.36
C THR A 90 -4.81 -7.19 5.74
N GLU A 91 -4.78 -7.87 6.89
CA GLU A 91 -3.60 -8.60 7.31
C GLU A 91 -3.18 -9.61 6.23
N ILE A 92 -1.88 -9.90 6.18
CA ILE A 92 -1.35 -10.98 5.35
C ILE A 92 -1.02 -12.20 6.22
N ALA A 93 -1.19 -13.39 5.64
CA ALA A 93 -0.87 -14.66 6.27
C ALA A 93 -0.20 -15.60 5.24
N CYS A 94 0.70 -16.49 5.67
CA CYS A 94 1.29 -17.48 4.77
C CYS A 94 0.21 -18.40 4.19
N SER A 95 0.27 -18.64 2.87
CA SER A 95 -0.65 -19.56 2.20
C SER A 95 -0.17 -21.00 2.36
N LEU A 96 -1.00 -21.85 2.99
CA LEU A 96 -0.71 -23.29 3.10
C LEU A 96 -0.88 -24.02 1.76
N GLU A 97 -1.69 -23.48 0.84
CA GLU A 97 -1.95 -24.08 -0.47
C GLU A 97 -0.75 -23.99 -1.42
N GLN A 98 0.21 -23.10 -1.12
CA GLN A 98 1.42 -22.90 -1.90
C GLN A 98 2.64 -23.60 -1.26
N ALA A 99 2.41 -24.54 -0.34
CA ALA A 99 3.44 -25.42 0.20
C ALA A 99 3.97 -26.35 -0.91
N ASP A 100 5.29 -26.42 -1.10
CA ASP A 100 5.90 -27.44 -1.96
C ASP A 100 6.28 -28.69 -1.13
N GLU A 101 6.84 -29.72 -1.79
CA GLU A 101 7.29 -30.96 -1.13
C GLU A 101 8.40 -30.72 -0.07
N LYS A 102 9.06 -29.56 -0.10
CA LYS A 102 10.10 -29.14 0.85
C LYS A 102 9.53 -28.31 2.01
N GLY A 103 8.25 -27.94 1.97
CA GLY A 103 7.54 -27.21 3.00
C GLY A 103 6.94 -25.89 2.50
N ILE A 104 6.51 -25.05 3.43
CA ILE A 104 6.02 -23.70 3.11
C ILE A 104 7.21 -22.74 3.19
N GLU A 105 7.61 -22.18 2.05
CA GLU A 105 8.56 -21.07 2.03
C GLU A 105 7.96 -19.83 2.73
N ALA A 106 8.83 -18.95 3.23
CA ALA A 106 8.41 -17.68 3.80
C ALA A 106 7.56 -16.88 2.79
N GLY A 107 6.46 -16.29 3.28
CA GLY A 107 5.57 -15.47 2.47
C GLY A 107 5.97 -14.00 2.55
N TYR A 108 5.79 -13.24 1.47
CA TYR A 108 6.06 -11.81 1.48
C TYR A 108 5.17 -11.02 0.53
N ARG A 109 5.08 -9.72 0.80
CA ARG A 109 4.45 -8.71 -0.06
C ARG A 109 5.26 -7.43 -0.04
N ASP A 110 5.69 -7.04 -1.22
CA ASP A 110 6.57 -5.91 -1.43
C ASP A 110 5.82 -4.83 -2.20
N LEU A 111 5.69 -3.66 -1.58
CA LEU A 111 5.05 -2.49 -2.16
C LEU A 111 6.03 -1.33 -2.27
N LEU A 112 6.03 -0.67 -3.42
CA LEU A 112 6.60 0.67 -3.57
C LEU A 112 5.48 1.69 -3.40
N ALA A 113 5.53 2.44 -2.32
CA ALA A 113 4.65 3.58 -2.08
C ALA A 113 5.36 4.89 -2.45
N ILE A 114 4.71 5.69 -3.28
CA ILE A 114 5.23 6.97 -3.77
C ILE A 114 4.21 8.05 -3.43
N SER A 115 4.58 8.98 -2.56
CA SER A 115 3.75 10.12 -2.21
C SER A 115 4.53 11.41 -2.40
N PHE A 116 3.88 12.43 -2.94
CA PHE A 116 4.56 13.69 -3.22
C PHE A 116 3.71 14.89 -2.86
N SER A 117 4.38 15.98 -2.54
CA SER A 117 3.76 17.27 -2.28
C SER A 117 4.58 18.39 -2.92
N LEU A 118 3.91 19.48 -3.25
CA LEU A 118 4.56 20.71 -3.69
C LEU A 118 4.46 21.73 -2.54
N PRO A 119 5.59 22.08 -1.89
CA PRO A 119 5.60 23.08 -0.82
C PRO A 119 5.02 24.43 -1.27
N ASP A 120 4.54 25.21 -0.29
CA ASP A 120 4.01 26.56 -0.48
C ASP A 120 2.91 26.66 -1.57
N SER A 121 2.17 25.58 -1.76
CA SER A 121 1.06 25.50 -2.72
C SER A 121 -0.17 24.84 -2.11
N ILE A 122 -1.26 24.82 -2.87
CA ILE A 122 -2.45 24.01 -2.52
C ILE A 122 -2.14 22.50 -2.48
N TYR A 123 -0.99 22.08 -3.01
CA TYR A 123 -0.48 20.70 -3.00
C TYR A 123 0.54 20.43 -1.88
N SER A 124 0.55 21.22 -0.81
CA SER A 124 1.35 20.94 0.39
C SER A 124 0.76 19.77 1.22
N LYS A 125 1.59 18.89 1.78
CA LYS A 125 1.12 17.88 2.74
C LYS A 125 0.45 18.58 3.92
N LYS A 126 -0.74 18.11 4.32
CA LYS A 126 -1.36 18.55 5.57
C LYS A 126 -0.86 17.59 6.66
N ILE A 127 -0.13 18.12 7.64
CA ILE A 127 0.32 17.37 8.83
C ILE A 127 -0.76 17.51 9.89
#